data_AF-A0A2V6YH92-F1
#
_entry.id   AF-A0A2V6YH92-F1
#
_cell.length_a   1.000
_cell.length_b   1.000
_cell.length_c   1.000
_cell.angle_alpha   90.00
_cell.angle_beta   90.00
_cell.angle_gamma   90.00
#
_symmetry.space_group_name_H-M   'P 1'
#
loop_
_entity.id
_entity.type
_entity.pdbx_description
1 polymer ?
#
loop_
_entity_poly.entity_id
_entity_poly.type
_entity_poly.pdbx_seq_one_letter_code
_entity_poly.pdbx_strand_id
1 'polypeptide(L)'
;MIVLLSLALAVACLLVQGNIDLNLADEGQLWYVTTRTALGDVPMRDIRSYDPGRYYWGAAWFKLLGPGIISLRISTTFVQALGLLFGLLTLRRVVLRWWLLATLGVLLLAWMHPVYKAYESATALALVWLAVRLLEAPTPVRHFAAGVGIGLAAFVRVDHGLYSTAAFALLILFRALRERKVSARDLGAAAAGIVVGYSPMLVMLVAVPGFFGGLIEHVAYLVRIVASNGTANLAKPVPWPWVVSADLPALERLHQICVGALFMAVPALYLLAAVVVVRSPGDDTAGRRLVLAAGFVGVMYAQYTFARPDLEHLAQSFHPLVILVTGLGATLGSRLRARAPALLLLVVGCTGLTVVIKSPVYLWATEVRNPYVQVRVADDVLWVHPGVAGLLDSVRVTADAVLAPGERILVAPHWPALYVHLHRESPLWETYFIVPEPEERQRRMIGDLERRNVTAVLLSDLVMDSRADLHFGRTHPLVYRYLLERYEKIPVGGMPPWAHFLRRKATAAVAR
;
A
#
# COMPACT_ATOMS: atom_id res chain seq x y z
N MET A 1 -15.82 5.90 -23.46
CA MET A 1 -14.70 5.02 -23.89
C MET A 1 -13.58 4.90 -22.87
N ILE A 2 -12.99 5.97 -22.32
CA ILE A 2 -11.91 5.85 -21.31
C ILE A 2 -12.36 5.04 -20.09
N VAL A 3 -13.56 5.32 -19.55
CA VAL A 3 -14.14 4.55 -18.44
C VAL A 3 -14.20 3.05 -18.75
N LEU A 4 -14.68 2.68 -19.93
CA LEU A 4 -14.75 1.28 -20.37
C LEU A 4 -13.35 0.66 -20.48
N LEU A 5 -12.37 1.38 -21.02
CA LEU A 5 -10.99 0.91 -21.11
C LEU A 5 -10.38 0.69 -19.72
N SER A 6 -10.53 1.64 -18.80
CA SER A 6 -10.04 1.52 -17.43
C SER A 6 -10.64 0.33 -16.70
N LEU A 7 -11.97 0.15 -16.80
CA LEU A 7 -12.66 -0.97 -16.19
C LEU A 7 -12.25 -2.31 -16.84
N ALA A 8 -12.21 -2.38 -18.16
CA ALA A 8 -11.82 -3.60 -18.88
C ALA A 8 -10.40 -4.05 -18.52
N LEU A 9 -9.44 -3.12 -18.43
CA LEU A 9 -8.07 -3.45 -18.03
C LEU A 9 -8.00 -3.95 -16.58
N ALA A 10 -8.67 -3.27 -15.64
CA ALA A 10 -8.67 -3.66 -14.24
C ALA A 10 -9.35 -5.02 -14.03
N VAL A 11 -10.52 -5.25 -14.65
CA VAL A 11 -11.23 -6.54 -14.59
C VAL A 11 -10.41 -7.65 -15.26
N ALA A 12 -9.79 -7.40 -16.42
CA ALA A 12 -8.93 -8.39 -17.06
C ALA A 12 -7.77 -8.79 -16.13
N CYS A 13 -7.15 -7.82 -15.43
CA CYS A 13 -6.11 -8.12 -14.44
C CYS A 13 -6.64 -8.98 -13.30
N LEU A 14 -7.82 -8.66 -12.74
CA LEU A 14 -8.46 -9.49 -11.71
C LEU A 14 -8.75 -10.92 -12.22
N LEU A 15 -9.25 -11.07 -13.45
CA LEU A 15 -9.54 -12.39 -14.01
C LEU A 15 -8.26 -13.23 -14.22
N VAL A 16 -7.14 -12.58 -14.54
CA VAL A 16 -5.87 -13.25 -14.79
C VAL A 16 -5.15 -13.68 -13.51
N GLN A 17 -5.22 -12.89 -12.44
CA GLN A 17 -4.41 -13.15 -11.23
C GLN A 17 -5.15 -12.98 -9.90
N GLY A 18 -6.45 -12.72 -9.91
CA GLY A 18 -7.24 -12.41 -8.73
C GLY A 18 -7.36 -13.55 -7.72
N ASN A 19 -7.18 -14.80 -8.15
CA ASN A 19 -7.20 -15.98 -7.30
C ASN A 19 -5.79 -16.59 -7.08
N ILE A 20 -4.73 -15.84 -7.39
CA ILE A 20 -3.35 -16.33 -7.28
C ILE A 20 -2.65 -15.64 -6.12
N ASP A 21 -1.89 -16.43 -5.36
CA ASP A 21 -1.08 -16.07 -4.20
C ASP A 21 -1.89 -15.51 -3.03
N LEU A 22 -1.29 -15.48 -1.84
CA LEU A 22 -1.86 -14.86 -0.64
C LEU A 22 -0.74 -14.30 0.24
N ASN A 23 -0.68 -12.98 0.36
CA ASN A 23 0.25 -12.36 1.29
C ASN A 23 -0.35 -12.36 2.71
N LEU A 24 0.18 -13.21 3.59
CA LEU A 24 -0.33 -13.34 4.96
C LEU A 24 -0.14 -12.09 5.83
N ALA A 25 0.75 -11.20 5.41
CA ALA A 25 1.13 -9.96 6.08
C ALA A 25 0.27 -8.78 5.61
N ASP A 26 0.73 -7.97 4.65
CA ASP A 26 0.14 -6.67 4.30
C ASP A 26 -1.24 -6.81 3.65
N GLU A 27 -1.43 -7.80 2.76
CA GLU A 27 -2.75 -8.14 2.22
C GLU A 27 -3.65 -8.69 3.32
N GLY A 28 -3.09 -9.57 4.17
CA GLY A 28 -3.73 -10.06 5.38
C GLY A 28 -4.20 -8.96 6.32
N GLN A 29 -3.43 -7.88 6.46
CA GLN A 29 -3.79 -6.74 7.30
C GLN A 29 -4.97 -6.00 6.71
N LEU A 30 -4.92 -5.73 5.39
CA LEU A 30 -6.03 -5.12 4.68
C LEU A 30 -7.28 -6.00 4.82
N TRP A 31 -7.15 -7.31 4.64
CA TRP A 31 -8.25 -8.26 4.73
C TRP A 31 -8.84 -8.34 6.14
N TYR A 32 -8.00 -8.52 7.16
CA TYR A 32 -8.43 -8.62 8.55
C TYR A 32 -9.13 -7.35 9.02
N VAL A 33 -8.51 -6.18 8.85
CA VAL A 33 -9.12 -4.92 9.31
C VAL A 33 -10.41 -4.63 8.55
N THR A 34 -10.48 -4.93 7.25
CA THR A 34 -11.72 -4.77 6.47
C THR A 34 -12.82 -5.71 6.99
N THR A 35 -12.48 -6.96 7.30
CA THR A 35 -13.41 -7.94 7.89
C THR A 35 -13.99 -7.42 9.20
N ARG A 36 -13.11 -6.94 10.08
CA ARG A 36 -13.50 -6.37 11.37
C ARG A 36 -14.35 -5.11 11.23
N THR A 37 -14.00 -4.25 10.28
CA THR A 37 -14.79 -3.04 9.96
C THR A 37 -16.19 -3.40 9.47
N ALA A 38 -16.32 -4.44 8.64
CA ALA A 38 -17.63 -4.93 8.20
C ALA A 38 -18.46 -5.53 9.36
N LEU A 39 -17.81 -6.01 10.42
CA LEU A 39 -18.43 -6.52 11.64
C LEU A 39 -18.74 -5.41 12.68
N GLY A 40 -18.34 -4.16 12.43
CA GLY A 40 -18.69 -3.01 13.27
C GLY A 40 -17.52 -2.42 14.07
N ASP A 41 -16.32 -3.01 13.99
CA ASP A 41 -15.13 -2.39 14.57
C ASP A 41 -14.75 -1.11 13.81
N VAL A 42 -14.15 -0.17 14.53
CA VAL A 42 -13.70 1.11 13.99
C VAL A 42 -12.17 1.05 13.81
N PRO A 43 -11.66 1.20 12.57
CA PRO A 43 -10.21 1.31 12.30
C PRO A 43 -9.55 2.36 13.19
N MET A 44 -8.30 2.13 13.61
CA MET A 44 -7.51 2.93 14.56
C MET A 44 -8.02 2.93 16.00
N ARG A 45 -9.34 2.82 16.25
CA ARG A 45 -9.91 2.76 17.60
C ARG A 45 -9.84 1.35 18.17
N ASP A 46 -10.47 0.39 17.50
CA ASP A 46 -10.62 -0.96 18.04
C ASP A 46 -9.47 -1.87 17.62
N ILE A 47 -8.88 -1.58 16.46
CA ILE A 47 -7.80 -2.35 15.86
C ILE A 47 -6.80 -1.39 15.21
N ARG A 48 -5.50 -1.70 15.37
CA ARG A 48 -4.42 -1.01 14.69
C ARG A 48 -4.56 -1.13 13.17
N SER A 49 -4.63 0.00 12.50
CA SER A 49 -4.76 0.08 11.05
C SER A 49 -4.12 1.35 10.49
N TYR A 50 -4.08 1.46 9.17
CA TYR A 50 -3.95 2.77 8.51
C TYR A 50 -5.24 3.59 8.69
N ASP A 51 -5.34 4.75 8.03
CA ASP A 51 -6.53 5.60 8.07
C ASP A 51 -7.80 4.88 7.53
N PRO A 52 -8.99 5.27 8.00
CA PRO A 52 -10.19 4.45 7.87
C PRO A 52 -10.72 4.28 6.44
N GLY A 53 -10.41 5.20 5.52
CA GLY A 53 -11.09 5.28 4.22
C GLY A 53 -11.02 3.99 3.38
N ARG A 54 -9.85 3.34 3.35
CA ARG A 54 -9.68 2.08 2.60
C ARG A 54 -10.48 0.92 3.19
N TYR A 55 -10.66 0.90 4.50
CA TYR A 55 -11.34 -0.19 5.21
C TYR A 55 -12.85 -0.06 5.13
N TYR A 56 -13.39 1.16 5.22
CA TYR A 56 -14.81 1.40 4.97
C TYR A 56 -15.19 1.12 3.52
N TRP A 57 -14.33 1.47 2.56
CA TRP A 57 -14.52 1.08 1.17
C TRP A 57 -14.61 -0.45 1.03
N GLY A 58 -13.63 -1.19 1.55
CA GLY A 58 -13.66 -2.66 1.54
C GLY A 58 -14.85 -3.26 2.28
N ALA A 59 -15.24 -2.69 3.42
CA ALA A 59 -16.35 -3.18 4.24
C ALA A 59 -17.69 -3.05 3.51
N ALA A 60 -17.88 -1.99 2.70
CA ALA A 60 -19.05 -1.84 1.85
C ALA A 60 -19.16 -3.01 0.84
N TRP A 61 -18.05 -3.43 0.25
CA TRP A 61 -18.02 -4.60 -0.63
C TRP A 61 -18.29 -5.90 0.12
N PHE A 62 -17.79 -6.05 1.35
CA PHE A 62 -18.08 -7.24 2.17
C PHE A 62 -19.56 -7.34 2.55
N LYS A 63 -20.27 -6.22 2.69
CA LYS A 63 -21.73 -6.24 2.86
C LYS A 63 -22.48 -6.73 1.61
N LEU A 64 -21.90 -6.57 0.43
CA LEU A 64 -22.51 -6.97 -0.84
C LEU A 64 -22.14 -8.41 -1.26
N LEU A 65 -20.90 -8.82 -1.03
CA LEU A 65 -20.34 -10.07 -1.56
C LEU A 65 -19.90 -11.07 -0.49
N GLY A 66 -19.95 -10.69 0.78
CA GLY A 66 -19.42 -11.48 1.90
C GLY A 66 -17.94 -11.19 2.22
N PRO A 67 -17.47 -11.54 3.43
CA PRO A 67 -16.10 -11.28 3.87
C PRO A 67 -15.10 -12.30 3.31
N GLY A 68 -14.79 -12.19 2.01
CA GLY A 68 -13.82 -13.04 1.31
C GLY A 68 -12.59 -12.27 0.81
N ILE A 69 -11.49 -12.98 0.58
CA ILE A 69 -10.29 -12.43 -0.04
C ILE A 69 -10.55 -12.07 -1.52
N ILE A 70 -11.40 -12.84 -2.22
CA ILE A 70 -11.82 -12.49 -3.58
C ILE A 70 -12.70 -11.24 -3.56
N SER A 71 -13.62 -11.11 -2.60
CA SER A 71 -14.39 -9.86 -2.43
C SER A 71 -13.48 -8.67 -2.15
N LEU A 72 -12.40 -8.85 -1.39
CA LEU A 72 -11.44 -7.79 -1.13
C LEU A 72 -10.72 -7.38 -2.41
N ARG A 73 -10.28 -8.36 -3.21
CA ARG A 73 -9.60 -8.11 -4.47
C ARG A 73 -10.52 -7.43 -5.48
N ILE A 74 -11.81 -7.82 -5.57
CA ILE A 74 -12.82 -7.10 -6.35
C ILE A 74 -12.90 -5.63 -5.92
N SER A 75 -13.00 -5.37 -4.61
CA SER A 75 -13.00 -4.01 -4.07
C SER A 75 -11.78 -3.20 -4.52
N THR A 76 -10.58 -3.80 -4.46
CA THR A 76 -9.34 -3.16 -4.93
C THR A 76 -9.29 -2.98 -6.45
N THR A 77 -9.92 -3.85 -7.23
CA THR A 77 -10.03 -3.71 -8.69
C THR A 77 -10.82 -2.47 -9.09
N PHE A 78 -11.86 -2.12 -8.34
CA PHE A 78 -12.58 -0.86 -8.58
C PHE A 78 -11.69 0.37 -8.28
N VAL A 79 -10.84 0.28 -7.26
CA VAL A 79 -9.84 1.33 -6.96
C VAL A 79 -8.79 1.42 -8.08
N GLN A 80 -8.33 0.29 -8.62
CA GLN A 80 -7.46 0.26 -9.79
C GLN A 80 -8.12 0.91 -11.02
N ALA A 81 -9.37 0.56 -11.31
CA ALA A 81 -10.13 1.14 -12.41
C ALA A 81 -10.29 2.66 -12.26
N LEU A 82 -10.55 3.15 -11.04
CA LEU A 82 -10.66 4.58 -10.76
C LEU A 82 -9.31 5.30 -10.93
N GLY A 83 -8.22 4.72 -10.42
CA GLY A 83 -6.86 5.24 -10.63
C GLY A 83 -6.52 5.33 -12.11
N LEU A 84 -6.74 4.24 -12.85
CA LEU A 84 -6.55 4.20 -14.30
C LEU A 84 -7.41 5.23 -15.04
N LEU A 85 -8.66 5.43 -14.64
CA LEU A 85 -9.51 6.46 -15.23
C LEU A 85 -8.84 7.84 -15.16
N PHE A 86 -8.33 8.24 -13.99
CA PHE A 86 -7.64 9.52 -13.83
C PHE A 86 -6.33 9.60 -14.61
N GLY A 87 -5.54 8.51 -14.60
CA GLY A 87 -4.31 8.42 -15.39
C GLY A 87 -4.56 8.54 -16.89
N LEU A 88 -5.51 7.78 -17.42
CA LEU A 88 -5.86 7.79 -18.85
C LEU A 88 -6.53 9.10 -19.27
N LEU A 89 -7.38 9.71 -18.44
CA LEU A 89 -7.90 11.06 -18.69
C LEU A 89 -6.74 12.05 -18.82
N THR A 90 -5.75 11.97 -17.94
CA THR A 90 -4.56 12.83 -17.98
C THR A 90 -3.76 12.61 -19.27
N LEU A 91 -3.43 11.36 -19.59
CA LEU A 91 -2.64 11.02 -20.78
C LEU A 91 -3.35 11.36 -22.10
N ARG A 92 -4.70 11.28 -22.15
CA ARG A 92 -5.48 11.56 -23.37
C ARG A 92 -5.27 12.98 -23.93
N ARG A 93 -4.79 13.92 -23.10
CA ARG A 93 -4.48 15.30 -23.49
C ARG A 93 -3.33 15.40 -24.50
N VAL A 94 -2.45 14.40 -24.53
CA VAL A 94 -1.28 14.36 -25.42
C VAL A 94 -1.23 13.08 -26.26
N VAL A 95 -1.86 11.99 -25.79
CA VAL A 95 -1.94 10.72 -26.50
C VAL A 95 -3.26 10.64 -27.27
N LEU A 96 -3.19 10.74 -28.60
CA LEU A 96 -4.37 10.71 -29.47
C LEU A 96 -4.78 9.29 -29.93
N ARG A 97 -3.82 8.37 -30.04
CA ARG A 97 -4.04 7.03 -30.55
C ARG A 97 -4.47 6.09 -29.42
N TRP A 98 -5.61 5.40 -29.60
CA TRP A 98 -6.19 4.55 -28.58
C TRP A 98 -5.32 3.36 -28.19
N TRP A 99 -4.60 2.75 -29.13
CA TRP A 99 -3.70 1.64 -28.82
C TRP A 99 -2.53 2.10 -27.94
N LEU A 100 -1.94 3.28 -28.18
CA LEU A 100 -0.90 3.86 -27.32
C LEU A 100 -1.44 4.15 -25.93
N LEU A 101 -2.67 4.69 -25.85
CA LEU A 101 -3.33 4.97 -24.58
C LEU A 101 -3.60 3.66 -23.81
N ALA A 102 -4.01 2.59 -24.49
CA ALA A 102 -4.19 1.27 -23.90
C ALA A 102 -2.86 0.67 -23.41
N THR A 103 -1.77 0.78 -24.19
CA THR A 103 -0.42 0.35 -23.75
C THR A 103 0.03 1.09 -22.49
N LEU A 104 -0.17 2.41 -22.44
CA LEU A 104 0.12 3.19 -21.23
C LEU A 104 -0.82 2.83 -20.08
N GLY A 105 -2.08 2.47 -20.35
CA GLY A 105 -3.01 1.95 -19.35
C GLY A 105 -2.54 0.63 -18.75
N VAL A 106 -2.09 -0.31 -19.58
CA VAL A 106 -1.48 -1.57 -19.12
C VAL A 106 -0.21 -1.31 -18.33
N LEU A 107 0.63 -0.37 -18.77
CA LEU A 107 1.83 0.04 -18.03
C LEU A 107 1.48 0.60 -16.65
N LEU A 108 0.55 1.56 -16.57
CA LEU A 108 0.09 2.10 -15.29
C LEU A 108 -0.48 0.98 -14.40
N LEU A 109 -1.30 0.08 -14.96
CA LEU A 109 -1.89 -1.03 -14.20
C LEU A 109 -0.84 -2.01 -13.67
N ALA A 110 0.17 -2.35 -14.47
CA ALA A 110 1.26 -3.22 -14.06
C ALA A 110 1.99 -2.66 -12.85
N TRP A 111 2.18 -1.33 -12.78
CA TRP A 111 2.82 -0.66 -11.66
C TRP A 111 1.88 -0.41 -10.46
N MET A 112 0.60 -0.77 -10.51
CA MET A 112 -0.27 -0.84 -9.32
C MET A 112 0.04 -2.13 -8.52
N HIS A 113 1.32 -2.31 -8.16
CA HIS A 113 1.86 -3.48 -7.50
C HIS A 113 2.37 -3.15 -6.09
N PRO A 114 2.09 -4.00 -5.09
CA PRO A 114 1.13 -5.09 -5.13
C PRO A 114 -0.32 -4.56 -5.19
N VAL A 115 -1.27 -5.38 -5.66
CA VAL A 115 -2.66 -4.95 -5.93
C VAL A 115 -3.37 -4.40 -4.68
N TYR A 116 -3.10 -4.96 -3.50
CA TYR A 116 -3.66 -4.47 -2.23
C TYR A 116 -3.10 -3.09 -1.79
N LYS A 117 -2.11 -2.53 -2.49
CA LYS A 117 -1.60 -1.15 -2.38
C LYS A 117 -2.07 -0.26 -3.55
N ALA A 118 -3.14 -0.64 -4.25
CA ALA A 118 -3.70 0.15 -5.35
C ALA A 118 -4.25 1.52 -4.92
N TYR A 119 -4.60 1.69 -3.64
CA TYR A 119 -5.10 2.96 -3.09
C TYR A 119 -4.07 4.08 -3.24
N GLU A 120 -2.80 3.77 -3.00
CA GLU A 120 -1.68 4.70 -3.08
C GLU A 120 -1.52 5.21 -4.52
N SER A 121 -1.46 4.27 -5.47
CA SER A 121 -1.33 4.54 -6.90
C SER A 121 -2.53 5.30 -7.47
N ALA A 122 -3.76 4.90 -7.10
CA ALA A 122 -4.97 5.57 -7.54
C ALA A 122 -5.07 7.00 -7.00
N THR A 123 -4.67 7.22 -5.75
CA THR A 123 -4.62 8.55 -5.14
C THR A 123 -3.62 9.44 -5.88
N ALA A 124 -2.41 8.96 -6.15
CA ALA A 124 -1.41 9.72 -6.90
C ALA A 124 -1.92 10.11 -8.31
N LEU A 125 -2.55 9.19 -9.03
CA LEU A 125 -3.14 9.44 -10.35
C LEU A 125 -4.29 10.46 -10.31
N ALA A 126 -5.17 10.37 -9.32
CA ALA A 126 -6.24 11.33 -9.11
C ALA A 126 -5.71 12.74 -8.84
N LEU A 127 -4.68 12.85 -7.99
CA LEU A 127 -4.02 14.12 -7.66
C LEU A 127 -3.32 14.74 -8.87
N VAL A 128 -2.61 13.94 -9.67
CA VAL A 128 -2.02 14.44 -10.94
C VAL A 128 -3.12 14.94 -11.87
N TRP A 129 -4.23 14.21 -12.02
CA TRP A 129 -5.36 14.66 -12.83
C TRP A 129 -5.95 15.98 -12.32
N LEU A 130 -6.18 16.12 -11.01
CA LEU A 130 -6.66 17.36 -10.39
C LEU A 130 -5.70 18.52 -10.60
N ALA A 131 -4.39 18.29 -10.49
CA ALA A 131 -3.35 19.30 -10.76
C ALA A 131 -3.38 19.73 -12.23
N VAL A 132 -3.53 18.80 -13.18
CA VAL A 132 -3.70 19.13 -14.60
C VAL A 132 -4.99 19.93 -14.82
N ARG A 133 -6.11 19.53 -14.22
CA ARG A 133 -7.37 20.29 -14.28
C ARG A 133 -7.18 21.71 -13.75
N LEU A 134 -6.49 21.88 -12.64
CA LEU A 134 -6.23 23.20 -12.07
C LEU A 134 -5.37 24.06 -13.02
N LEU A 135 -4.33 23.47 -13.62
CA LEU A 135 -3.47 24.13 -14.60
C LEU A 135 -4.23 24.54 -15.86
N GLU A 136 -5.15 23.70 -16.36
CA GLU A 136 -5.98 24.00 -17.53
C GLU A 136 -6.89 25.22 -17.33
N ALA A 137 -7.40 25.44 -16.12
CA ALA A 137 -8.16 26.63 -15.77
C ALA A 137 -8.16 26.84 -14.24
N PRO A 138 -7.55 27.92 -13.71
CA PRO A 138 -7.54 28.23 -12.29
C PRO A 138 -8.86 28.86 -11.82
N THR A 139 -9.96 28.11 -11.81
CA THR A 139 -11.22 28.64 -11.26
C THR A 139 -11.33 28.30 -9.77
N PRO A 140 -12.08 29.08 -8.96
CA PRO A 140 -12.35 28.72 -7.57
C PRO A 140 -12.93 27.31 -7.41
N VAL A 141 -13.78 26.87 -8.36
CA VAL A 141 -14.34 25.51 -8.37
C VAL A 141 -13.27 24.44 -8.54
N ARG A 142 -12.23 24.69 -9.34
CA ARG A 142 -11.12 23.73 -9.53
C ARG A 142 -10.15 23.75 -8.36
N HIS A 143 -9.96 24.90 -7.70
CA HIS A 143 -9.26 24.96 -6.41
C HIS A 143 -10.01 24.18 -5.33
N PHE A 144 -11.34 24.36 -5.24
CA PHE A 144 -12.21 23.59 -4.35
C PHE A 144 -12.12 22.09 -4.64
N ALA A 145 -12.24 21.67 -5.90
CA ALA A 145 -12.13 20.26 -6.28
C ALA A 145 -10.74 19.66 -5.95
N ALA A 146 -9.67 20.43 -6.15
CA ALA A 146 -8.33 20.04 -5.72
C ALA A 146 -8.26 19.87 -4.19
N GLY A 147 -8.83 20.82 -3.44
CA GLY A 147 -8.96 20.72 -1.98
C GLY A 147 -9.72 19.46 -1.55
N VAL A 148 -10.86 19.15 -2.18
CA VAL A 148 -11.62 17.92 -1.90
C VAL A 148 -10.75 16.68 -2.14
N GLY A 149 -9.99 16.67 -3.24
CA GLY A 149 -9.05 15.58 -3.52
C GLY A 149 -7.96 15.42 -2.45
N ILE A 150 -7.40 16.53 -1.95
CA ILE A 150 -6.41 16.54 -0.84
C ILE A 150 -7.03 15.98 0.45
N GLY A 151 -8.24 16.44 0.81
CA GLY A 151 -8.94 15.96 2.01
C GLY A 151 -9.30 14.47 1.92
N LEU A 152 -9.78 14.01 0.77
CA LEU A 152 -10.05 12.58 0.53
C LEU A 152 -8.76 11.75 0.56
N ALA A 153 -7.66 12.26 0.01
CA ALA A 153 -6.36 11.61 0.08
C ALA A 153 -5.92 11.42 1.54
N ALA A 154 -6.09 12.45 2.39
CA ALA A 154 -5.83 12.38 3.83
C ALA A 154 -6.71 11.36 4.56
N PHE A 155 -7.96 11.17 4.13
CA PHE A 155 -8.86 10.16 4.69
C PHE A 155 -8.48 8.72 4.29
N VAL A 156 -7.90 8.56 3.09
CA VAL A 156 -7.36 7.27 2.64
C VAL A 156 -6.08 6.92 3.40
N ARG A 157 -5.15 7.87 3.52
CA ARG A 157 -3.98 7.86 4.41
C ARG A 157 -3.47 9.27 4.70
N VAL A 158 -3.07 9.53 5.93
CA VAL A 158 -2.58 10.85 6.36
C VAL A 158 -1.35 11.34 5.58
N ASP A 159 -0.45 10.44 5.17
CA ASP A 159 0.76 10.78 4.43
C ASP A 159 0.44 11.30 3.02
N HIS A 160 -0.53 10.71 2.33
CA HIS A 160 -1.04 11.27 1.06
C HIS A 160 -1.66 12.65 1.23
N GLY A 161 -2.35 12.90 2.35
CA GLY A 161 -2.85 14.23 2.70
C GLY A 161 -1.73 15.26 2.78
N LEU A 162 -0.63 14.92 3.46
CA LEU A 162 0.54 15.79 3.59
C LEU A 162 1.24 16.02 2.25
N TYR A 163 1.53 14.95 1.49
CA TYR A 163 2.21 15.05 0.20
C TYR A 163 1.39 15.84 -0.82
N SER A 164 0.07 15.63 -0.86
CA SER A 164 -0.82 16.35 -1.76
C SER A 164 -0.96 17.82 -1.36
N THR A 165 -1.08 18.13 -0.07
CA THR A 165 -1.10 19.53 0.40
C THR A 165 0.17 20.26 -0.01
N ALA A 166 1.35 19.66 0.23
CA ALA A 166 2.62 20.24 -0.17
C ALA A 166 2.74 20.42 -1.69
N ALA A 167 2.35 19.40 -2.48
CA ALA A 167 2.38 19.45 -3.93
C ALA A 167 1.51 20.58 -4.49
N PHE A 168 0.27 20.72 -4.01
CA PHE A 168 -0.65 21.75 -4.48
C PHE A 168 -0.29 23.14 -3.95
N ALA A 169 0.22 23.26 -2.73
CA ALA A 169 0.74 24.53 -2.22
C ALA A 169 1.90 25.04 -3.08
N LEU A 170 2.86 24.17 -3.41
CA LEU A 170 3.98 24.50 -4.30
C LEU A 170 3.52 24.82 -5.73
N LEU A 171 2.55 24.07 -6.26
CA LEU A 171 1.97 24.34 -7.58
C LEU A 171 1.27 25.71 -7.62
N ILE A 172 0.47 26.04 -6.60
CA ILE A 172 -0.23 27.33 -6.49
C ILE A 172 0.79 28.46 -6.30
N LEU A 173 1.80 28.28 -5.45
CA LEU A 173 2.89 29.24 -5.27
C LEU A 173 3.65 29.48 -6.57
N PHE A 174 3.99 28.42 -7.31
CA PHE A 174 4.63 28.53 -8.61
C PHE A 174 3.82 29.41 -9.56
N ARG A 175 2.50 29.23 -9.60
CA ARG A 175 1.59 30.07 -10.40
C ARG A 175 1.48 31.49 -9.89
N ALA A 176 1.42 31.69 -8.58
CA ALA A 176 1.40 33.03 -8.00
C ALA A 176 2.66 33.82 -8.40
N LEU A 177 3.84 33.18 -8.36
CA LEU A 177 5.10 33.81 -8.71
C LEU A 177 5.29 34.01 -10.22
N ARG A 178 4.94 33.02 -11.04
CA ARG A 178 5.15 33.08 -12.50
C ARG A 178 4.03 33.77 -13.26
N GLU A 179 2.79 33.52 -12.88
CA GLU A 179 1.60 33.99 -13.59
C GLU A 179 0.93 35.20 -12.91
N ARG A 180 1.22 35.46 -11.62
CA ARG A 180 0.60 36.54 -10.80
C ARG A 180 -0.93 36.48 -10.76
N LYS A 181 -1.50 35.27 -10.74
CA LYS A 181 -2.95 35.00 -10.97
C LYS A 181 -3.67 34.24 -9.85
N VAL A 182 -3.17 34.26 -8.62
CA VAL A 182 -3.82 33.57 -7.48
C VAL A 182 -4.53 34.60 -6.60
N SER A 183 -5.83 34.45 -6.40
CA SER A 183 -6.62 35.32 -5.52
C SER A 183 -6.85 34.69 -4.14
N ALA A 184 -7.17 35.50 -3.13
CA ALA A 184 -7.57 35.00 -1.80
C ALA A 184 -8.81 34.09 -1.87
N ARG A 185 -9.71 34.34 -2.84
CA ARG A 185 -10.89 33.50 -3.10
C ARG A 185 -10.49 32.08 -3.53
N ASP A 186 -9.45 31.94 -4.32
CA ASP A 186 -8.94 30.64 -4.77
C ASP A 186 -8.37 29.83 -3.60
N LEU A 187 -7.60 30.50 -2.73
CA LEU A 187 -7.06 29.89 -1.50
C LEU A 187 -8.18 29.47 -0.55
N GLY A 188 -9.17 30.33 -0.34
CA GLY A 188 -10.34 30.03 0.48
C GLY A 188 -11.15 28.85 -0.09
N ALA A 189 -11.31 28.78 -1.41
CA ALA A 189 -11.98 27.66 -2.07
C ALA A 189 -11.21 26.34 -1.90
N ALA A 190 -9.88 26.36 -2.04
CA ALA A 190 -9.06 25.18 -1.78
C ALA A 190 -9.17 24.71 -0.32
N ALA A 191 -9.08 25.64 0.65
CA ALA A 191 -9.20 25.33 2.07
C ALA A 191 -10.58 24.74 2.41
N ALA A 192 -11.66 25.34 1.91
CA ALA A 192 -13.02 24.80 2.06
C ALA A 192 -13.13 23.38 1.45
N GLY A 193 -12.51 23.17 0.28
CA GLY A 193 -12.42 21.86 -0.35
C GLY A 193 -11.74 20.82 0.54
N ILE A 194 -10.60 21.16 1.18
CA ILE A 194 -9.88 20.26 2.09
C ILE A 194 -10.79 19.83 3.24
N VAL A 195 -11.47 20.79 3.88
CA VAL A 195 -12.41 20.49 4.98
C VAL A 195 -13.54 19.57 4.51
N VAL A 196 -14.11 19.83 3.33
CA VAL A 196 -15.17 18.98 2.75
C VAL A 196 -14.65 17.59 2.43
N GLY A 197 -13.48 17.46 1.80
CA GLY A 197 -12.88 16.16 1.48
C GLY A 197 -12.49 15.35 2.72
N TYR A 198 -12.05 16.02 3.79
CA TYR A 198 -11.68 15.39 5.06
C TYR A 198 -12.88 15.22 6.02
N SER A 199 -14.07 15.69 5.61
CA SER A 199 -15.27 15.62 6.44
C SER A 199 -15.61 14.22 6.98
N PRO A 200 -15.38 13.09 6.27
CA PRO A 200 -15.62 11.78 6.85
C PRO A 200 -14.80 11.55 8.14
N MET A 201 -13.53 11.96 8.16
CA MET A 201 -12.70 11.88 9.36
C MET A 201 -13.21 12.81 10.47
N LEU A 202 -13.59 14.05 10.12
CA LEU A 202 -14.13 15.01 11.07
C LEU A 202 -15.43 14.53 11.71
N VAL A 203 -16.30 13.89 10.91
CA VAL A 203 -17.53 13.25 11.41
C VAL A 203 -17.18 12.12 12.37
N MET A 204 -16.21 11.27 12.05
CA MET A 204 -15.78 10.20 12.97
C MET A 204 -15.25 10.75 14.30
N LEU A 205 -14.47 11.83 14.27
CA LEU A 205 -13.94 12.49 15.48
C LEU A 205 -15.04 12.97 16.43
N VAL A 206 -16.15 13.47 15.89
CA VAL A 206 -17.26 14.02 16.68
C VAL A 206 -18.28 12.95 17.04
N ALA A 207 -18.62 12.07 16.11
CA ALA A 207 -19.77 11.17 16.21
C ALA A 207 -19.42 9.76 16.70
N VAL A 208 -18.15 9.34 16.68
CA VAL A 208 -17.75 7.98 17.07
C VAL A 208 -17.05 8.02 18.44
N PRO A 209 -17.71 7.53 19.51
CA PRO A 209 -17.12 7.51 20.85
C PRO A 209 -15.78 6.77 20.88
N GLY A 210 -14.81 7.38 21.56
CA GLY A 210 -13.46 6.83 21.71
C GLY A 210 -12.56 6.96 20.48
N PHE A 211 -13.06 7.42 19.32
CA PHE A 211 -12.26 7.50 18.10
C PHE A 211 -11.10 8.48 18.23
N PHE A 212 -11.32 9.65 18.85
CA PHE A 212 -10.24 10.60 19.14
C PHE A 212 -9.10 9.96 19.96
N GLY A 213 -9.44 9.18 20.99
CA GLY A 213 -8.45 8.45 21.79
C GLY A 213 -7.62 7.47 20.95
N GLY A 214 -8.29 6.68 20.10
CA GLY A 214 -7.62 5.77 19.16
C GLY A 214 -6.72 6.49 18.15
N LEU A 215 -7.16 7.64 17.63
CA LEU A 215 -6.34 8.46 16.74
C LEU A 215 -5.08 8.98 17.45
N ILE A 216 -5.19 9.45 18.68
CA ILE A 216 -4.04 9.90 19.47
C ILE A 216 -3.07 8.74 19.74
N GLU A 217 -3.59 7.55 20.06
CA GLU A 217 -2.75 6.36 20.24
C GLU A 217 -2.03 5.95 18.94
N HIS A 218 -2.71 6.06 17.80
CA HIS A 218 -2.11 5.85 16.48
C HIS A 218 -1.02 6.87 16.15
N VAL A 219 -1.26 8.16 16.40
CA VAL A 219 -0.25 9.22 16.21
C VAL A 219 0.95 8.99 17.11
N ALA A 220 0.73 8.65 18.39
CA ALA A 220 1.81 8.31 19.31
C ALA A 220 2.62 7.10 18.81
N TYR A 221 1.96 6.10 18.23
CA TYR A 221 2.62 4.96 17.59
C TYR A 221 3.48 5.39 16.39
N LEU A 222 2.98 6.24 15.49
CA LEU A 222 3.77 6.76 14.36
C LEU A 222 4.98 7.57 14.83
N VAL A 223 4.83 8.41 15.85
CA VAL A 223 5.93 9.18 16.45
C VAL A 223 7.01 8.24 17.00
N ARG A 224 6.61 7.15 17.66
CA ARG A 224 7.57 6.14 18.17
C ARG A 224 8.33 5.47 17.03
N ILE A 225 7.65 5.09 15.95
CA ILE A 225 8.33 4.51 14.77
C ILE A 225 9.39 5.48 14.23
N VAL A 226 9.01 6.74 14.03
CA VAL A 226 9.93 7.75 13.49
C VAL A 226 11.10 7.97 14.44
N ALA A 227 10.85 8.02 15.76
CA ALA A 227 11.91 8.15 16.75
C ALA A 227 12.87 6.95 16.77
N SER A 228 12.36 5.72 16.61
CA SER A 228 13.20 4.51 16.66
C SER A 228 13.91 4.19 15.34
N ASN A 229 13.28 4.48 14.19
CA ASN A 229 13.77 4.10 12.87
C ASN A 229 14.26 5.28 12.02
N GLY A 230 14.15 6.51 12.52
CA GLY A 230 14.44 7.75 11.78
C GLY A 230 13.41 8.10 10.70
N THR A 231 12.58 7.15 10.28
CA THR A 231 11.49 7.34 9.32
C THR A 231 10.26 6.54 9.74
N ALA A 232 9.09 6.89 9.19
CA ALA A 232 7.84 6.16 9.46
C ALA A 232 7.78 4.77 8.82
N ASN A 233 8.77 4.43 7.98
CA ASN A 233 8.90 3.13 7.34
C ASN A 233 10.16 2.41 7.83
N LEU A 234 10.19 1.10 7.63
CA LEU A 234 11.40 0.31 7.86
C LEU A 234 12.35 0.51 6.68
N ALA A 235 13.26 1.47 6.82
CA ALA A 235 14.19 1.86 5.77
C ALA A 235 15.08 0.68 5.31
N LYS A 236 15.37 0.68 4.01
CA LYS A 236 16.28 -0.25 3.34
C LYS A 236 17.38 0.53 2.61
N PRO A 237 18.55 -0.08 2.36
CA PRO A 237 19.53 0.51 1.45
C PRO A 237 18.92 0.69 0.06
N VAL A 238 19.23 1.80 -0.61
CA VAL A 238 18.82 2.00 -2.01
C VAL A 238 19.48 0.92 -2.89
N PRO A 239 18.71 0.19 -3.72
CA PRO A 239 19.24 -0.93 -4.51
C PRO A 239 20.01 -0.43 -5.73
N TRP A 240 21.17 0.20 -5.52
CA TRP A 240 21.96 0.76 -6.60
C TRP A 240 22.39 -0.31 -7.62
N PRO A 241 22.35 -0.02 -8.93
CA PRO A 241 22.60 -1.03 -9.96
C PRO A 241 24.02 -1.61 -9.93
N TRP A 242 24.99 -0.88 -9.36
CA TRP A 242 26.38 -1.33 -9.20
C TRP A 242 26.65 -2.13 -7.90
N VAL A 243 25.65 -2.30 -7.03
CA VAL A 243 25.77 -3.11 -5.80
C VAL A 243 25.27 -4.56 -6.02
N VAL A 244 24.70 -4.83 -7.19
CA VAL A 244 24.14 -6.14 -7.54
C VAL A 244 25.23 -7.21 -7.58
N SER A 245 25.03 -8.31 -6.85
CA SER A 245 25.99 -9.41 -6.79
C SER A 245 26.12 -10.12 -8.14
N ALA A 246 27.36 -10.46 -8.50
CA ALA A 246 27.67 -11.24 -9.70
C ALA A 246 27.26 -12.72 -9.59
N ASP A 247 26.99 -13.21 -8.38
CA ASP A 247 26.64 -14.60 -8.10
C ASP A 247 25.16 -14.91 -8.33
N LEU A 248 24.32 -13.88 -8.54
CA LEU A 248 22.90 -14.05 -8.76
C LEU A 248 22.59 -14.66 -10.15
N PRO A 249 21.53 -15.47 -10.29
CA PRO A 249 21.05 -15.91 -11.61
C PRO A 249 20.81 -14.72 -12.56
N ALA A 250 21.01 -14.93 -13.87
CA ALA A 250 20.98 -13.85 -14.86
C ALA A 250 19.71 -12.99 -14.83
N LEU A 251 18.54 -13.62 -14.70
CA LEU A 251 17.25 -12.91 -14.62
C LEU A 251 17.13 -12.08 -13.33
N GLU A 252 17.53 -12.62 -12.18
CA GLU A 252 17.47 -11.91 -10.90
C GLU A 252 18.48 -10.74 -10.85
N ARG A 253 19.66 -10.93 -11.45
CA ARG A 253 20.64 -9.85 -11.63
C ARG A 253 20.08 -8.73 -12.52
N LEU A 254 19.48 -9.08 -13.66
CA LEU A 254 18.88 -8.10 -14.57
C LEU A 254 17.72 -7.37 -13.91
N HIS A 255 16.89 -8.08 -13.15
CA HIS A 255 15.85 -7.50 -12.31
C HIS A 255 16.40 -6.43 -11.37
N GLN A 256 17.40 -6.76 -10.55
CA GLN A 256 17.96 -5.82 -9.58
C GLN A 256 18.63 -4.62 -10.25
N ILE A 257 19.32 -4.82 -11.37
CA ILE A 257 19.88 -3.71 -12.18
C ILE A 257 18.76 -2.80 -12.69
N CYS A 258 17.67 -3.35 -13.21
CA CYS A 258 16.54 -2.55 -13.69
C CYS A 258 15.87 -1.79 -12.55
N VAL A 259 15.65 -2.42 -11.38
CA VAL A 259 15.11 -1.73 -10.19
C VAL A 259 16.02 -0.56 -9.82
N GLY A 260 17.33 -0.80 -9.69
CA GLY A 260 18.31 0.24 -9.35
C GLY A 260 18.36 1.39 -10.36
N ALA A 261 18.31 1.08 -11.65
CA ALA A 261 18.25 2.08 -12.71
C ALA A 261 16.98 2.95 -12.61
N LEU A 262 15.83 2.36 -12.25
CA LEU A 262 14.59 3.11 -12.03
C LEU A 262 14.68 4.00 -10.77
N PHE A 263 15.32 3.55 -9.70
CA PHE A 263 15.62 4.40 -8.54
C PHE A 263 16.46 5.62 -8.91
N MET A 264 17.44 5.47 -9.80
CA MET A 264 18.20 6.62 -10.33
C MET A 264 17.36 7.51 -11.27
N ALA A 265 16.45 6.91 -12.04
CA ALA A 265 15.59 7.65 -12.96
C ALA A 265 14.65 8.60 -12.22
N VAL A 266 14.18 8.26 -11.01
CA VAL A 266 13.27 9.10 -10.22
C VAL A 266 13.82 10.54 -10.03
N PRO A 267 14.96 10.77 -9.35
CA PRO A 267 15.49 12.12 -9.18
C PRO A 267 15.92 12.75 -10.51
N ALA A 268 16.50 11.97 -11.43
CA ALA A 268 16.96 12.49 -12.72
C ALA A 268 15.82 13.07 -13.56
N LEU A 269 14.67 12.38 -13.62
CA LEU A 269 13.51 12.83 -14.37
C LEU A 269 12.84 14.04 -13.73
N TYR A 270 12.77 14.13 -12.40
CA TYR A 270 12.24 15.33 -11.73
C TYR A 270 13.17 16.53 -11.88
N LEU A 271 14.50 16.35 -11.84
CA LEU A 271 15.46 17.40 -12.16
C LEU A 271 15.31 17.87 -13.60
N LEU A 272 15.17 16.94 -14.55
CA LEU A 272 14.90 17.26 -15.95
C LEU A 272 13.59 18.04 -16.09
N ALA A 273 12.53 17.63 -15.39
CA ALA A 273 11.25 18.35 -15.37
C ALA A 273 11.43 19.80 -14.92
N ALA A 274 12.17 20.03 -13.83
CA ALA A 274 12.46 21.36 -13.32
C ALA A 274 13.23 22.21 -14.34
N VAL A 275 14.29 21.65 -14.96
CA VAL A 275 15.06 22.32 -16.01
C VAL A 275 14.18 22.70 -17.20
N VAL A 276 13.33 21.78 -17.67
CA VAL A 276 12.41 22.03 -18.79
C VAL A 276 11.41 23.13 -18.44
N VAL A 277 10.79 23.07 -17.26
CA VAL A 277 9.82 24.09 -16.82
C VAL A 277 10.45 25.48 -16.71
N VAL A 278 11.69 25.57 -16.24
CA VAL A 278 12.41 26.85 -16.09
C VAL A 278 12.89 27.40 -17.43
N ARG A 279 13.35 26.54 -18.35
CA ARG A 279 13.91 26.95 -19.64
C ARG A 279 12.88 27.12 -20.74
N SER A 280 11.74 26.43 -20.69
CA SER A 280 10.72 26.55 -21.73
C SER A 280 10.00 27.90 -21.63
N PRO A 281 9.81 28.60 -22.76
CA PRO A 281 8.97 29.81 -22.83
C PRO A 281 7.59 29.53 -22.24
N GLY A 282 6.91 30.56 -21.74
CA GLY A 282 5.62 30.46 -21.02
C GLY A 282 4.43 29.87 -21.79
N ASP A 283 4.67 29.15 -22.89
CA ASP A 283 3.66 28.50 -23.72
C ASP A 283 2.93 27.42 -22.92
N ASP A 284 1.63 27.65 -22.72
CA ASP A 284 0.75 26.79 -21.94
C ASP A 284 0.24 25.59 -22.77
N THR A 285 1.17 24.69 -23.09
CA THR A 285 0.86 23.47 -23.85
C THR A 285 0.38 22.33 -22.93
N ALA A 286 -0.43 21.41 -23.49
CA ALA A 286 -0.88 20.23 -22.76
C ALA A 286 0.27 19.39 -22.18
N GLY A 287 1.37 19.22 -22.93
CA GLY A 287 2.57 18.53 -22.45
C GLY A 287 3.19 19.20 -21.23
N ARG A 288 3.34 20.54 -21.26
CA ARG A 288 3.86 21.32 -20.14
C ARG A 288 3.00 21.19 -18.89
N ARG A 289 1.67 21.20 -19.03
CA ARG A 289 0.75 21.00 -17.89
C ARG A 289 0.92 19.62 -17.26
N LEU A 290 1.12 18.58 -18.06
CA LEU A 290 1.43 17.22 -17.57
C LEU A 290 2.76 17.20 -16.81
N VAL A 291 3.81 17.83 -17.36
CA VAL A 291 5.14 17.92 -16.71
C VAL A 291 5.05 18.63 -15.36
N LEU A 292 4.35 19.76 -15.29
CA LEU A 292 4.13 20.50 -14.04
C LEU A 292 3.35 19.66 -13.02
N ALA A 293 2.18 19.14 -13.40
CA ALA A 293 1.33 18.37 -12.50
C ALA A 293 2.03 17.11 -11.97
N ALA A 294 2.61 16.31 -12.87
CA ALA A 294 3.33 15.10 -12.50
C ALA A 294 4.63 15.40 -11.76
N GLY A 295 5.31 16.50 -12.07
CA GLY A 295 6.51 16.94 -11.37
C GLY A 295 6.23 17.35 -9.92
N PHE A 296 5.26 18.23 -9.68
CA PHE A 296 4.91 18.69 -8.33
C PHE A 296 4.31 17.59 -7.45
N VAL A 297 3.40 16.77 -7.99
CA VAL A 297 2.85 15.62 -7.23
C VAL A 297 3.92 14.54 -7.06
N GLY A 298 4.62 14.20 -8.14
CA GLY A 298 5.60 13.13 -8.15
C GLY A 298 6.80 13.36 -7.25
N VAL A 299 7.32 14.60 -7.15
CA VAL A 299 8.46 14.90 -6.26
C VAL A 299 8.10 14.72 -4.79
N MET A 300 6.86 15.04 -4.39
CA MET A 300 6.40 14.80 -3.03
C MET A 300 6.24 13.31 -2.75
N TYR A 301 5.77 12.54 -3.74
CA TYR A 301 5.68 11.08 -3.64
C TYR A 301 7.03 10.37 -3.78
N ALA A 302 8.08 11.03 -4.28
CA ALA A 302 9.42 10.47 -4.33
C ALA A 302 9.96 10.15 -2.94
N GLN A 303 9.59 10.95 -1.92
CA GLN A 303 9.92 10.66 -0.53
C GLN A 303 9.41 9.29 -0.11
N TYR A 304 8.24 8.85 -0.59
CA TYR A 304 7.69 7.53 -0.28
C TYR A 304 8.56 6.40 -0.84
N THR A 305 9.05 6.55 -2.08
CA THR A 305 9.97 5.60 -2.72
C THR A 305 11.30 5.49 -2.00
N PHE A 306 11.85 6.61 -1.51
CA PHE A 306 13.13 6.60 -0.81
C PHE A 306 13.00 6.32 0.71
N ALA A 307 11.80 6.39 1.28
CA ALA A 307 11.56 6.05 2.70
C ALA A 307 11.72 4.54 2.96
N ARG A 308 11.41 3.69 1.98
CA ARG A 308 11.71 2.26 1.99
C ARG A 308 12.08 1.81 0.57
N PRO A 309 13.37 1.89 0.20
CA PRO A 309 13.83 1.59 -1.15
C PRO A 309 13.69 0.10 -1.53
N ASP A 310 12.51 -0.28 -2.00
CA ASP A 310 12.23 -1.57 -2.62
C ASP A 310 11.27 -1.40 -3.82
N LEU A 311 11.01 -2.51 -4.53
CA LEU A 311 10.14 -2.49 -5.71
C LEU A 311 8.71 -2.04 -5.40
N GLU A 312 8.15 -2.45 -4.26
CA GLU A 312 6.78 -2.12 -3.89
C GLU A 312 6.60 -0.62 -3.66
N HIS A 313 7.55 0.02 -2.97
CA HIS A 313 7.49 1.46 -2.69
C HIS A 313 7.88 2.31 -3.90
N LEU A 314 8.72 1.79 -4.80
CA LEU A 314 8.93 2.38 -6.12
C LEU A 314 7.63 2.35 -6.94
N ALA A 315 6.93 1.21 -6.95
CA ALA A 315 5.72 1.04 -7.75
C ALA A 315 4.58 1.99 -7.37
N GLN A 316 4.41 2.22 -6.07
CA GLN A 316 3.40 3.16 -5.53
C GLN A 316 3.58 4.61 -6.02
N SER A 317 4.79 5.04 -6.39
CA SER A 317 5.07 6.41 -6.90
C SER A 317 5.41 6.47 -8.39
N PHE A 318 5.41 5.34 -9.10
CA PHE A 318 5.86 5.27 -10.49
C PHE A 318 4.93 5.99 -11.47
N HIS A 319 3.65 6.10 -11.12
CA HIS A 319 2.59 6.60 -12.01
C HIS A 319 2.80 8.07 -12.44
N PRO A 320 3.11 9.02 -11.53
CA PRO A 320 3.59 10.34 -11.92
C PRO A 320 4.76 10.32 -12.91
N LEU A 321 5.73 9.41 -12.79
CA LEU A 321 6.87 9.34 -13.72
C LEU A 321 6.43 8.97 -15.14
N VAL A 322 5.48 8.03 -15.30
CA VAL A 322 4.93 7.68 -16.62
C VAL A 322 4.26 8.89 -17.27
N ILE A 323 3.46 9.63 -16.51
CA ILE A 323 2.80 10.86 -16.99
C ILE A 323 3.83 11.94 -17.31
N LEU A 324 4.85 12.10 -16.47
CA LEU A 324 5.94 13.06 -16.65
C LEU A 324 6.71 12.79 -17.94
N VAL A 325 7.15 11.55 -18.17
CA VAL A 325 7.88 11.15 -19.39
C VAL A 325 7.03 11.40 -20.64
N THR A 326 5.73 11.06 -20.57
CA THR A 326 4.81 11.33 -21.67
C THR A 326 4.66 12.84 -21.92
N GLY A 327 4.56 13.64 -20.86
CA GLY A 327 4.52 15.10 -20.93
C GLY A 327 5.78 15.70 -21.53
N LEU A 328 6.97 15.24 -21.09
CA LEU A 328 8.27 15.67 -21.62
C LEU A 328 8.40 15.37 -23.11
N GLY A 329 7.95 14.19 -23.56
CA GLY A 329 7.91 13.84 -24.98
C GLY A 329 7.00 14.75 -25.81
N ALA A 330 5.90 15.22 -25.24
CA ALA A 330 5.01 16.18 -25.88
C ALA A 330 5.61 17.60 -25.91
N THR A 331 6.35 18.00 -24.87
CA THR A 331 6.94 19.35 -24.72
C THR A 331 8.23 19.54 -25.54
N LEU A 332 9.14 18.56 -25.56
CA LEU A 332 10.50 18.72 -26.11
C LEU A 332 10.63 18.56 -27.64
N GLY A 333 9.52 18.62 -28.38
CA GLY A 333 9.52 18.74 -29.85
C GLY A 333 9.83 17.44 -30.64
N SER A 334 9.95 17.58 -31.97
CA SER A 334 9.98 16.49 -32.95
C SER A 334 11.10 15.46 -32.75
N ARG A 335 12.27 15.89 -32.25
CA ARG A 335 13.43 15.00 -32.00
C ARG A 335 13.15 13.98 -30.90
N LEU A 336 12.50 14.38 -29.80
CA LEU A 336 12.12 13.44 -28.74
C LEU A 336 10.96 12.55 -29.19
N ARG A 337 10.02 13.09 -29.97
CA ARG A 337 8.93 12.30 -30.56
C ARG A 337 9.44 11.18 -31.47
N ALA A 338 10.50 11.43 -32.24
CA ALA A 338 11.14 10.39 -33.05
C ALA A 338 11.74 9.25 -32.21
N ARG A 339 12.15 9.53 -30.96
CA ARG A 339 12.69 8.55 -30.01
C ARG A 339 11.63 7.95 -29.09
N ALA A 340 10.39 8.45 -29.11
CA ALA A 340 9.32 7.99 -28.23
C ALA A 340 9.03 6.48 -28.31
N PRO A 341 9.06 5.83 -29.50
CA PRO A 341 8.88 4.38 -29.57
C PRO A 341 9.98 3.61 -28.84
N ALA A 342 11.24 4.01 -29.00
CA ALA A 342 12.38 3.38 -28.32
C ALA A 342 12.30 3.57 -26.79
N LEU A 343 11.92 4.77 -26.34
CA LEU A 343 11.71 5.04 -24.92
C LEU A 343 10.56 4.23 -24.34
N LEU A 344 9.45 4.11 -25.07
CA LEU A 344 8.32 3.28 -24.67
C LEU A 344 8.72 1.81 -24.57
N LEU A 345 9.45 1.28 -25.57
CA LEU A 345 9.97 -0.09 -25.55
C LEU A 345 10.91 -0.32 -24.36
N LEU A 346 11.78 0.64 -24.06
CA LEU A 346 12.66 0.58 -22.88
C LEU A 346 11.85 0.51 -21.59
N VAL A 347 10.86 1.40 -21.41
CA VAL A 347 10.01 1.42 -20.21
C VAL A 347 9.19 0.14 -20.08
N VAL A 348 8.65 -0.39 -21.18
CA VAL A 348 7.93 -1.67 -21.20
C VAL A 348 8.87 -2.82 -20.86
N GLY A 349 10.07 -2.86 -21.43
CA GLY A 349 11.10 -3.86 -21.13
C GLY A 349 11.52 -3.83 -19.66
N CYS A 350 11.80 -2.65 -19.10
CA CYS A 350 12.10 -2.47 -17.69
C CYS A 350 10.91 -2.89 -16.80
N THR A 351 9.68 -2.59 -17.20
CA THR A 351 8.48 -3.04 -16.47
C THR A 351 8.37 -4.56 -16.46
N GLY A 352 8.62 -5.19 -17.62
CA GLY A 352 8.70 -6.64 -17.75
C GLY A 352 9.71 -7.24 -16.77
N LEU A 353 10.93 -6.73 -16.76
CA LEU A 353 12.03 -7.21 -15.93
C LEU A 353 11.93 -6.84 -14.44
N THR A 354 10.96 -6.00 -14.06
CA THR A 354 10.78 -5.56 -12.67
C THR A 354 9.50 -6.10 -12.08
N VAL A 355 8.36 -5.45 -12.35
CA VAL A 355 7.09 -5.77 -11.72
C VAL A 355 6.45 -7.03 -12.30
N VAL A 356 6.55 -7.26 -13.61
CA VAL A 356 5.88 -8.41 -14.23
C VAL A 356 6.47 -9.72 -13.72
N ILE A 357 7.80 -9.85 -13.63
CA ILE A 357 8.41 -11.08 -13.09
C ILE A 357 8.17 -11.31 -11.59
N LYS A 358 7.69 -10.29 -10.86
CA LYS A 358 7.28 -10.40 -9.45
C LYS A 358 5.75 -10.44 -9.31
N SER A 359 5.00 -10.47 -10.41
CA SER A 359 3.54 -10.57 -10.38
C SER A 359 3.09 -11.99 -10.00
N PRO A 360 1.97 -12.15 -9.28
CA PRO A 360 1.44 -13.46 -8.92
C PRO A 360 1.28 -14.40 -10.11
N VAL A 361 0.75 -13.92 -11.24
CA VAL A 361 0.56 -14.75 -12.45
C VAL A 361 1.89 -15.23 -13.04
N TYR A 362 2.94 -14.39 -13.04
CA TYR A 362 4.24 -14.81 -13.54
C TYR A 362 4.84 -15.89 -12.63
N LEU A 363 4.81 -15.67 -11.31
CA LEU A 363 5.33 -16.63 -10.34
C LEU A 363 4.58 -17.96 -10.42
N TRP A 364 3.25 -17.91 -10.53
CA TRP A 364 2.42 -19.10 -10.73
C TRP A 364 2.76 -19.85 -12.03
N ALA A 365 2.93 -19.12 -13.13
CA ALA A 365 3.21 -19.72 -14.44
C ALA A 365 4.64 -20.25 -14.61
N THR A 366 5.61 -19.75 -13.81
CA THR A 366 7.04 -20.07 -13.96
C THR A 366 7.61 -20.93 -12.85
N GLU A 367 6.87 -21.14 -11.75
CA GLU A 367 7.28 -22.04 -10.67
C GLU A 367 7.09 -23.51 -11.06
N VAL A 368 8.15 -24.12 -11.58
CA VAL A 368 8.16 -25.53 -12.01
C VAL A 368 8.56 -26.49 -10.86
N ARG A 369 9.37 -26.04 -9.91
CA ARG A 369 9.94 -26.93 -8.88
C ARG A 369 8.95 -27.21 -7.76
N ASN A 370 8.15 -26.21 -7.39
CA ASN A 370 7.17 -26.32 -6.32
C ASN A 370 5.85 -25.66 -6.77
N PRO A 371 5.15 -26.28 -7.73
CA PRO A 371 4.01 -25.66 -8.40
C PRO A 371 2.93 -25.29 -7.39
N TYR A 372 2.24 -24.19 -7.67
CA TYR A 372 1.17 -23.69 -6.83
C TYR A 372 0.04 -24.73 -6.72
N VAL A 373 -0.60 -24.76 -5.56
CA VAL A 373 -1.70 -25.69 -5.24
C VAL A 373 -2.96 -24.93 -4.89
N GLN A 374 -4.12 -25.53 -5.17
CA GLN A 374 -5.40 -24.95 -4.77
C GLN A 374 -5.66 -25.20 -3.29
N VAL A 375 -5.93 -24.14 -2.55
CA VAL A 375 -6.28 -24.18 -1.14
C VAL A 375 -7.54 -23.38 -0.92
N ARG A 376 -8.43 -23.91 -0.07
CA ARG A 376 -9.59 -23.17 0.44
C ARG A 376 -9.13 -22.31 1.62
N VAL A 377 -9.29 -21.00 1.49
CA VAL A 377 -8.96 -20.01 2.53
C VAL A 377 -10.25 -19.29 2.90
N ALA A 378 -10.76 -19.56 4.10
CA ALA A 378 -12.16 -19.26 4.45
C ALA A 378 -13.13 -19.80 3.38
N ASP A 379 -13.91 -18.94 2.73
CA ASP A 379 -14.91 -19.33 1.72
C ASP A 379 -14.37 -19.34 0.28
N ASP A 380 -13.15 -18.85 0.05
CA ASP A 380 -12.56 -18.68 -1.28
C ASP A 380 -11.58 -19.81 -1.63
N VAL A 381 -11.38 -20.05 -2.94
CA VAL A 381 -10.36 -20.99 -3.46
C VAL A 381 -9.26 -20.20 -4.15
N LEU A 382 -8.02 -20.36 -3.68
CA LEU A 382 -6.85 -19.68 -4.20
C LEU A 382 -5.78 -20.68 -4.67
N TRP A 383 -5.03 -20.30 -5.69
CA TRP A 383 -3.74 -20.91 -6.01
C TRP A 383 -2.67 -20.30 -5.13
N VAL A 384 -2.05 -21.07 -4.25
CA VAL A 384 -1.02 -20.57 -3.33
C VAL A 384 0.25 -21.41 -3.44
N HIS A 385 1.40 -20.81 -3.11
CA HIS A 385 2.65 -21.55 -3.05
C HIS A 385 2.55 -22.67 -1.98
N PRO A 386 3.09 -23.88 -2.21
CA PRO A 386 2.91 -25.02 -1.29
C PRO A 386 3.41 -24.78 0.14
N GLY A 387 4.42 -23.92 0.33
CA GLY A 387 4.85 -23.51 1.68
C GLY A 387 3.79 -22.72 2.45
N VAL A 388 3.01 -21.88 1.76
CA VAL A 388 1.88 -21.15 2.36
C VAL A 388 0.70 -22.09 2.59
N ALA A 389 0.42 -23.00 1.64
CA ALA A 389 -0.60 -24.04 1.80
C ALA A 389 -0.35 -24.90 3.06
N GLY A 390 0.86 -25.43 3.19
CA GLY A 390 1.25 -26.26 4.33
C GLY A 390 1.16 -25.51 5.66
N LEU A 391 1.52 -24.22 5.68
CA LEU A 391 1.34 -23.37 6.87
C LEU A 391 -0.14 -23.18 7.21
N LEU A 392 -0.99 -22.84 6.24
CA LEU A 392 -2.43 -22.64 6.44
C LEU A 392 -3.12 -23.90 6.97
N ASP A 393 -2.79 -25.06 6.41
CA ASP A 393 -3.32 -26.35 6.85
C ASP A 393 -2.82 -26.73 8.24
N SER A 394 -1.51 -26.63 8.49
CA SER A 394 -0.92 -26.95 9.81
C SER A 394 -1.52 -26.07 10.91
N VAL A 395 -1.68 -24.77 10.65
CA VAL A 395 -2.28 -23.83 11.60
C VAL A 395 -3.76 -24.14 11.84
N ARG A 396 -4.54 -24.42 10.79
CA ARG A 396 -5.96 -24.78 10.92
C ARG A 396 -6.15 -26.07 11.72
N VAL A 397 -5.51 -27.16 11.30
CA VAL A 397 -5.64 -28.46 11.98
C VAL A 397 -5.22 -28.37 13.44
N THR A 398 -4.12 -27.66 13.72
CA THR A 398 -3.67 -27.49 15.11
C THR A 398 -4.63 -26.63 15.92
N ALA A 399 -5.10 -25.51 15.37
CA ALA A 399 -6.05 -24.64 16.03
C ALA A 399 -7.35 -25.38 16.37
N ASP A 400 -7.90 -26.14 15.43
CA ASP A 400 -9.13 -26.93 15.63
C ASP A 400 -8.96 -28.01 16.71
N ALA A 401 -7.76 -28.60 16.82
CA ALA A 401 -7.46 -29.62 17.81
C ALA A 401 -7.27 -29.06 19.24
N VAL A 402 -6.82 -27.81 19.38
CA VAL A 402 -6.39 -27.26 20.69
C VAL A 402 -7.24 -26.12 21.20
N LEU A 403 -8.01 -25.43 20.36
CA LEU A 403 -8.85 -24.30 20.76
C LEU A 403 -10.29 -24.75 20.98
N ALA A 404 -10.78 -24.60 22.21
CA ALA A 404 -12.20 -24.77 22.50
C ALA A 404 -13.04 -23.56 22.02
N PRO A 405 -14.37 -23.69 21.90
CA PRO A 405 -15.25 -22.54 21.64
C PRO A 405 -15.02 -21.42 22.66
N GLY A 406 -14.82 -20.19 22.17
CA GLY A 406 -14.56 -19.01 23.01
C GLY A 406 -13.11 -18.82 23.44
N GLU A 407 -12.23 -19.80 23.24
CA GLU A 407 -10.79 -19.61 23.39
C GLU A 407 -10.20 -18.78 22.25
N ARG A 408 -9.14 -18.02 22.56
CA ARG A 408 -8.47 -17.15 21.60
C ARG A 408 -7.03 -17.58 21.34
N ILE A 409 -6.55 -17.23 20.15
CA ILE A 409 -5.16 -17.40 19.73
C ILE A 409 -4.51 -16.04 19.53
N LEU A 410 -3.26 -15.89 19.95
CA LEU A 410 -2.41 -14.78 19.51
C LEU A 410 -1.57 -15.24 18.31
N VAL A 411 -1.59 -14.47 17.22
CA VAL A 411 -0.69 -14.66 16.08
C VAL A 411 0.33 -13.53 16.07
N ALA A 412 1.61 -13.87 16.20
CA ALA A 412 2.72 -12.92 16.26
C ALA A 412 3.94 -13.42 15.43
N PRO A 413 4.72 -12.53 14.80
CA PRO A 413 4.62 -11.08 14.88
C PRO A 413 3.76 -10.40 13.80
N HIS A 414 3.48 -11.02 12.63
CA HIS A 414 2.95 -10.26 11.48
C HIS A 414 2.15 -11.08 10.43
N TRP A 415 1.22 -11.94 10.86
CA TRP A 415 0.32 -12.68 9.93
C TRP A 415 -1.18 -12.50 10.24
N PRO A 416 -1.71 -11.28 10.14
CA PRO A 416 -3.13 -11.01 10.36
C PRO A 416 -4.10 -11.82 9.48
N ALA A 417 -3.68 -12.29 8.30
CA ALA A 417 -4.52 -13.15 7.46
C ALA A 417 -4.99 -14.42 8.19
N LEU A 418 -4.18 -14.94 9.11
CA LEU A 418 -4.49 -16.16 9.86
C LEU A 418 -5.67 -15.96 10.81
N TYR A 419 -5.94 -14.74 11.27
CA TYR A 419 -7.15 -14.47 12.05
C TYR A 419 -8.41 -14.68 11.21
N VAL A 420 -8.42 -14.22 9.96
CA VAL A 420 -9.57 -14.41 9.06
C VAL A 420 -9.71 -15.87 8.68
N HIS A 421 -8.60 -16.54 8.32
CA HIS A 421 -8.58 -17.96 7.99
C HIS A 421 -9.11 -18.86 9.13
N LEU A 422 -8.83 -18.49 10.38
CA LEU A 422 -9.29 -19.23 11.56
C LEU A 422 -10.66 -18.76 12.07
N HIS A 423 -11.29 -17.76 11.43
CA HIS A 423 -12.49 -17.09 11.92
C HIS A 423 -12.36 -16.61 13.38
N ARG A 424 -11.20 -16.04 13.71
CA ARG A 424 -10.86 -15.51 15.04
C ARG A 424 -10.56 -14.03 15.00
N GLU A 425 -10.69 -13.39 16.16
CA GLU A 425 -10.28 -12.02 16.38
C GLU A 425 -8.91 -11.98 17.05
N SER A 426 -8.09 -10.99 16.66
CA SER A 426 -6.89 -10.64 17.41
C SER A 426 -7.26 -10.32 18.87
N PRO A 427 -6.58 -10.93 19.86
CA PRO A 427 -6.80 -10.58 21.25
C PRO A 427 -6.22 -9.21 21.60
N LEU A 428 -5.35 -8.65 20.75
CA LEU A 428 -4.70 -7.37 20.98
C LEU A 428 -5.11 -6.36 19.92
N TRP A 429 -5.05 -5.07 20.28
CA TRP A 429 -5.27 -3.95 19.35
C TRP A 429 -4.27 -4.00 18.19
N GLU A 430 -3.01 -4.37 18.47
CA GLU A 430 -1.97 -4.53 17.47
C GLU A 430 -1.98 -5.92 16.83
N THR A 431 -1.67 -5.95 15.53
CA THR A 431 -1.54 -7.17 14.71
C THR A 431 -0.17 -7.31 14.05
N TYR A 432 0.73 -6.34 14.27
CA TYR A 432 2.08 -6.25 13.72
C TYR A 432 3.07 -5.87 14.81
N PHE A 433 3.76 -6.84 15.37
CA PHE A 433 4.60 -6.67 16.55
C PHE A 433 6.08 -6.39 16.19
N ILE A 434 6.28 -5.44 15.27
CA ILE A 434 7.59 -5.17 14.64
C ILE A 434 8.26 -3.88 15.16
N VAL A 435 7.54 -3.07 15.95
CA VAL A 435 8.06 -1.84 16.54
C VAL A 435 8.27 -2.04 18.03
N PRO A 436 9.37 -1.55 18.63
CA PRO A 436 9.57 -1.61 20.07
C PRO A 436 8.45 -0.94 20.85
N GLU A 437 7.92 -1.65 21.83
CA GLU A 437 6.74 -1.22 22.57
C GLU A 437 7.09 -0.86 24.02
N PRO A 438 6.60 0.26 24.59
CA PRO A 438 6.91 0.65 25.97
C PRO A 438 6.42 -0.38 26.99
N GLU A 439 7.12 -0.45 28.12
CA GLU A 439 6.85 -1.42 29.19
C GLU A 439 5.39 -1.40 29.65
N GLU A 440 4.84 -0.20 29.88
CA GLU A 440 3.45 0.01 30.31
C GLU A 440 2.44 -0.60 29.32
N ARG A 441 2.69 -0.44 28.01
CA ARG A 441 1.83 -0.98 26.96
C ARG A 441 1.96 -2.50 26.87
N GLN A 442 3.17 -3.05 27.01
CA GLN A 442 3.36 -4.49 27.10
C GLN A 442 2.66 -5.12 28.31
N ARG A 443 2.66 -4.45 29.47
CA ARG A 443 1.91 -4.88 30.66
C ARG A 443 0.41 -4.89 30.40
N ARG A 444 -0.13 -3.88 29.70
CA ARG A 444 -1.53 -3.88 29.24
C ARG A 444 -1.83 -5.05 28.32
N MET A 445 -0.95 -5.31 27.35
CA MET A 445 -1.08 -6.45 26.43
C MET A 445 -1.14 -7.77 27.19
N ILE A 446 -0.24 -8.00 28.16
CA ILE A 446 -0.27 -9.21 29.01
C ILE A 446 -1.63 -9.32 29.73
N GLY A 447 -2.10 -8.23 30.34
CA GLY A 447 -3.42 -8.19 30.96
C GLY A 447 -4.57 -8.49 29.98
N ASP A 448 -4.49 -8.03 28.73
CA ASP A 448 -5.46 -8.38 27.68
C ASP A 448 -5.40 -9.86 27.29
N LEU A 449 -4.19 -10.45 27.18
CA LEU A 449 -4.04 -11.89 26.90
C LEU A 449 -4.66 -12.76 28.02
N GLU A 450 -4.55 -12.30 29.27
CA GLU A 450 -5.18 -12.95 30.43
C GLU A 450 -6.70 -12.78 30.40
N ARG A 451 -7.19 -11.53 30.33
CA ARG A 451 -8.63 -11.21 30.35
C ARG A 451 -9.40 -11.84 29.19
N ARG A 452 -8.79 -11.92 28.01
CA ARG A 452 -9.44 -12.45 26.80
C ARG A 452 -9.24 -13.95 26.61
N ASN A 453 -8.75 -14.65 27.65
CA ASN A 453 -8.57 -16.09 27.67
C ASN A 453 -7.80 -16.61 26.43
N VAL A 454 -6.63 -16.02 26.16
CA VAL A 454 -5.75 -16.49 25.10
C VAL A 454 -5.09 -17.79 25.53
N THR A 455 -5.44 -18.90 24.92
CA THR A 455 -4.97 -20.22 25.34
C THR A 455 -3.96 -20.82 24.36
N ALA A 456 -3.87 -20.27 23.15
CA ALA A 456 -2.88 -20.64 22.16
C ALA A 456 -2.10 -19.42 21.65
N VAL A 457 -0.87 -19.66 21.21
CA VAL A 457 -0.06 -18.69 20.47
C VAL A 457 0.57 -19.34 19.26
N LEU A 458 0.43 -18.70 18.11
CA LEU A 458 1.28 -18.94 16.96
C LEU A 458 2.35 -17.85 16.94
N LEU A 459 3.58 -18.25 17.24
CA LEU A 459 4.74 -17.38 17.33
C LEU A 459 5.72 -17.69 16.19
N SER A 460 6.25 -16.65 15.57
CA SER A 460 7.34 -16.78 14.60
C SER A 460 8.62 -16.11 15.06
N ASP A 461 9.70 -16.85 14.88
CA ASP A 461 11.07 -16.38 15.08
C ASP A 461 11.68 -15.82 13.78
N LEU A 462 10.87 -15.61 12.73
CA LEU A 462 11.33 -15.02 11.48
C LEU A 462 11.76 -13.57 11.72
N VAL A 463 13.02 -13.28 11.38
CA VAL A 463 13.60 -11.95 11.47
C VAL A 463 13.31 -11.19 10.17
N MET A 464 12.43 -10.19 10.25
CA MET A 464 12.07 -9.37 9.09
C MET A 464 13.27 -8.57 8.57
N ASP A 465 13.44 -8.52 7.25
CA ASP A 465 14.54 -7.82 6.56
C ASP A 465 15.95 -8.17 7.10
N SER A 466 16.13 -9.37 7.65
CA SER A 466 17.37 -9.81 8.32
C SER A 466 17.82 -8.90 9.47
N ARG A 467 16.92 -8.09 10.03
CA ARG A 467 17.15 -7.13 11.11
C ARG A 467 16.78 -7.72 12.46
N ALA A 468 17.78 -8.24 13.19
CA ALA A 468 17.58 -8.90 14.48
C ALA A 468 16.91 -8.01 15.53
N ASP A 469 17.05 -6.68 15.42
CA ASP A 469 16.36 -5.69 16.25
C ASP A 469 14.84 -5.68 16.07
N LEU A 470 14.31 -6.16 14.94
CA LEU A 470 12.88 -6.29 14.66
C LEU A 470 12.29 -7.63 15.13
N HIS A 471 13.10 -8.49 15.76
CA HIS A 471 12.62 -9.75 16.33
C HIS A 471 11.62 -9.49 17.47
N PHE A 472 10.55 -10.29 17.55
CA PHE A 472 9.48 -10.08 18.53
C PHE A 472 9.98 -10.05 19.98
N GLY A 473 10.93 -10.92 20.32
CA GLY A 473 11.56 -10.93 21.65
C GLY A 473 12.37 -9.67 22.00
N ARG A 474 12.71 -8.83 21.02
CA ARG A 474 13.38 -7.53 21.23
C ARG A 474 12.41 -6.36 21.20
N THR A 475 11.40 -6.42 20.34
CA THR A 475 10.38 -5.37 20.24
C THR A 475 9.38 -5.45 21.40
N HIS A 476 9.07 -6.66 21.89
CA HIS A 476 8.10 -6.94 22.95
C HIS A 476 8.68 -7.88 24.03
N PRO A 477 9.80 -7.51 24.69
CA PRO A 477 10.53 -8.41 25.58
C PRO A 477 9.70 -8.94 26.77
N LEU A 478 8.81 -8.15 27.36
CA LEU A 478 7.98 -8.60 28.47
C LEU A 478 6.88 -9.56 28.00
N VAL A 479 6.22 -9.25 26.88
CA VAL A 479 5.21 -10.14 26.32
C VAL A 479 5.86 -11.46 25.90
N TYR A 480 6.99 -11.40 25.20
CA TYR A 480 7.74 -12.59 24.79
C TYR A 480 8.14 -13.46 25.99
N ARG A 481 8.70 -12.87 27.04
CA ARG A 481 9.04 -13.60 28.28
C ARG A 481 7.79 -14.23 28.91
N TYR A 482 6.71 -13.47 29.05
CA TYR A 482 5.43 -13.98 29.57
C TYR A 482 4.94 -15.20 28.78
N LEU A 483 5.05 -15.17 27.45
CA LEU A 483 4.66 -16.29 26.60
C LEU A 483 5.53 -17.54 26.84
N LEU A 484 6.85 -17.39 26.94
CA LEU A 484 7.76 -18.52 27.21
C LEU A 484 7.56 -19.10 28.63
N GLU A 485 7.21 -18.27 29.60
CA GLU A 485 6.98 -18.70 30.98
C GLU A 485 5.63 -19.40 31.14
N ARG A 486 4.56 -18.90 30.51
CA ARG A 486 3.18 -19.36 30.72
C ARG A 486 2.66 -20.33 29.68
N TYR A 487 3.35 -20.48 28.55
CA TYR A 487 2.96 -21.38 27.47
C TYR A 487 4.07 -22.41 27.21
N GLU A 488 3.68 -23.58 26.74
CA GLU A 488 4.58 -24.65 26.34
C GLU A 488 4.45 -24.93 24.85
N LYS A 489 5.55 -25.28 24.20
CA LYS A 489 5.57 -25.58 22.78
C LYS A 489 4.95 -26.95 22.54
N ILE A 490 4.00 -27.01 21.61
CA ILE A 490 3.42 -28.27 21.16
C ILE A 490 4.06 -28.69 19.82
N PRO A 491 4.35 -29.98 19.62
CA PRO A 491 4.86 -30.47 18.34
C PRO A 491 3.74 -30.40 17.29
N VAL A 492 4.04 -29.75 16.16
CA VAL A 492 3.11 -29.65 15.02
C VAL A 492 3.83 -30.15 13.78
N GLY A 493 3.31 -31.21 13.17
CA GLY A 493 3.83 -31.73 11.90
C GLY A 493 3.63 -30.71 10.77
N GLY A 494 4.62 -30.59 9.88
CA GLY A 494 4.53 -29.70 8.71
C GLY A 494 4.75 -28.20 8.98
N MET A 495 4.90 -27.79 10.25
CA MET A 495 5.23 -26.39 10.56
C MET A 495 6.68 -26.06 10.17
N PRO A 496 6.91 -24.87 9.57
CA PRO A 496 8.26 -24.40 9.31
C PRO A 496 9.09 -24.32 10.62
N PRO A 497 10.42 -24.55 10.57
CA PRO A 497 11.27 -24.54 11.77
C PRO A 497 11.25 -23.24 12.57
N TRP A 498 10.91 -22.12 11.93
CA TRP A 498 10.81 -20.79 12.53
C TRP A 498 9.41 -20.44 13.05
N ALA A 499 8.44 -21.35 12.93
CA ALA A 499 7.07 -21.18 13.41
C ALA A 499 6.79 -22.13 14.57
N HIS A 500 6.19 -21.60 15.63
CA HIS A 500 5.99 -22.30 16.89
C HIS A 500 4.56 -22.14 17.36
N PHE A 501 3.90 -23.26 17.60
CA PHE A 501 2.61 -23.28 18.25
C PHE A 501 2.82 -23.53 19.75
N LEU A 502 2.25 -22.65 20.57
CA LEU A 502 2.35 -22.71 22.03
C LEU A 502 0.96 -22.87 22.63
N ARG A 503 0.83 -23.68 23.67
CA ARG A 503 -0.39 -23.86 24.47
C ARG A 503 -0.17 -23.36 25.89
N ARG A 504 -1.17 -22.68 26.47
CA ARG A 504 -1.10 -22.21 27.87
C ARG A 504 -0.94 -23.42 28.79
N LYS A 505 0.07 -23.38 29.69
CA LYS A 505 0.33 -24.44 30.67
C LYS A 505 -0.87 -24.59 31.61
N ALA A 506 -1.21 -25.83 31.98
CA ALA A 506 -2.31 -26.09 32.91
C ALA A 506 -2.14 -25.39 34.27
N THR A 507 -0.90 -25.30 34.77
CA THR A 507 -0.53 -24.60 36.01
C THR A 507 -0.60 -23.07 35.90
N ALA A 508 -0.69 -22.53 34.69
CA ALA A 508 -0.83 -21.11 34.40
C ALA A 508 -2.29 -20.67 34.19
N ALA A 509 -3.26 -21.60 34.22
CA ALA A 509 -4.67 -21.25 34.25
C ALA A 509 -4.97 -20.53 35.58
N VAL A 510 -5.25 -19.23 35.49
CA VAL A 510 -5.59 -18.41 36.66
C VAL A 510 -6.83 -18.99 37.33
N ALA A 511 -6.77 -19.15 38.66
CA ALA A 511 -7.93 -19.44 39.51
C ALA A 511 -9.00 -18.39 39.20
N ARG A 512 -10.15 -18.84 38.72
CA ARG A 512 -11.28 -17.98 38.31
C ARG A 512 -11.76 -17.09 39.44
#